data_AF-A0A2H6GQG1-F1
#
_entry.id   AF-A0A2H6GQG1-F1
#
_cell.length_a   1.000
_cell.length_b   1.000
_cell.length_c   1.000
_cell.angle_alpha   90.00
_cell.angle_beta   90.00
_cell.angle_gamma   90.00
#
_symmetry.space_group_name_H-M   'P 1'
#
loop_
_entity.id
_entity.type
_entity.pdbx_description
1 polymer ?
#
loop_
_entity_poly.entity_id
_entity_poly.type
_entity_poly.pdbx_seq_one_letter_code
_entity_poly.pdbx_strand_id
1 'polypeptide(L)'
;MKDRFEKEVVSILPESIKIVELPPGEKHQYNCFAYALDLHDDIEPFKDGFVYSSFVKYLLDKNELEKISEMPQKGDIVLYWNGNDLKHAGKVIDGDIVISKWSGGPLLEHSLLHVPVEYGDRIEYYRILSVSKIKQTLEQHKELNQP
;
A
#
# COMPACT_ATOMS: atom_id res chain seq x y z
N MET A 1 -3.16 10.89 16.78
CA MET A 1 -3.71 10.66 15.43
C MET A 1 -5.03 9.89 15.48
N LYS A 2 -5.08 8.72 16.13
CA LYS A 2 -6.31 7.94 16.34
C LYS A 2 -7.52 8.75 16.85
N ASP A 3 -7.38 9.42 18.00
CA ASP A 3 -8.50 10.17 18.62
C ASP A 3 -9.08 11.25 17.71
N ARG A 4 -8.24 11.88 16.89
CA ARG A 4 -8.65 12.91 15.94
C ARG A 4 -9.40 12.29 14.76
N PHE A 5 -8.90 11.18 14.22
CA PHE A 5 -9.57 10.43 13.15
C PHE A 5 -10.95 9.95 13.59
N GLU A 6 -11.05 9.38 14.80
CA GLU A 6 -12.32 8.92 15.37
C GLU A 6 -13.35 10.05 15.51
N LYS A 7 -12.91 11.24 15.96
CA LYS A 7 -13.81 12.38 16.19
C LYS A 7 -14.20 13.13 14.92
N GLU A 8 -13.27 13.28 13.98
CA GLU A 8 -13.42 14.19 12.84
C GLU A 8 -13.73 13.49 11.52
N VAL A 9 -13.34 12.22 11.36
CA VAL A 9 -13.37 11.53 10.06
C VAL A 9 -14.39 10.39 10.03
N VAL A 10 -14.52 9.60 11.10
CA VAL A 10 -15.39 8.41 11.11
C VAL A 10 -16.84 8.73 10.73
N SER A 11 -17.40 9.84 11.21
CA SER A 11 -18.79 10.23 10.96
C SER A 11 -19.06 10.78 9.56
N ILE A 12 -18.00 11.13 8.80
CA ILE A 12 -18.11 11.69 7.45
C ILE A 12 -17.60 10.74 6.37
N LEU A 13 -17.09 9.56 6.76
CA LEU A 13 -16.72 8.54 5.79
C LEU A 13 -17.97 8.04 5.06
N PRO A 14 -17.92 7.90 3.72
CA PRO A 14 -18.98 7.23 2.97
C PRO A 14 -19.23 5.82 3.51
N GLU A 15 -20.49 5.38 3.53
CA GLU A 15 -20.86 4.01 3.96
C GLU A 15 -20.16 2.91 3.16
N SER A 16 -19.74 3.22 1.94
CA SER A 16 -18.98 2.35 1.05
C SER A 16 -17.49 2.20 1.41
N ILE A 17 -17.00 2.92 2.43
CA ILE A 17 -15.64 2.80 2.95
C ILE A 17 -15.73 2.25 4.37
N LYS A 18 -15.08 1.10 4.59
CA LYS A 18 -15.05 0.44 5.88
C LYS A 18 -13.69 0.57 6.52
N ILE A 19 -13.68 0.92 7.80
CA ILE A 19 -12.46 0.95 8.61
C ILE A 19 -12.10 -0.48 8.99
N VAL A 20 -10.95 -0.95 8.52
CA VAL A 20 -10.37 -2.24 8.90
C VAL A 20 -9.55 -2.06 10.17
N GLU A 21 -8.69 -1.05 10.18
CA GLU A 21 -7.89 -0.66 11.35
C GLU A 21 -7.83 0.85 11.48
N LEU A 22 -7.85 1.32 12.73
CA LEU A 22 -7.66 2.73 13.04
C LEU A 22 -6.20 3.13 12.83
N PRO A 23 -5.90 4.43 12.67
CA PRO A 23 -4.53 4.88 12.49
C PRO A 23 -3.62 4.31 13.57
N PRO A 24 -2.51 3.64 13.18
CA PRO A 24 -1.62 3.09 14.16
C PRO A 24 -0.95 4.27 14.90
N GLY A 25 -0.69 4.10 16.19
CA GLY A 25 -0.09 5.16 17.01
C GLY A 25 1.32 5.53 16.54
N GLU A 26 1.94 6.54 17.13
CA GLU A 26 3.27 7.04 16.71
C GLU A 26 4.39 5.99 16.78
N LYS A 27 4.22 4.94 17.60
CA LYS A 27 5.23 3.90 17.83
C LYS A 27 5.33 2.86 16.71
N HIS A 28 4.33 2.79 15.84
CA HIS A 28 4.29 1.82 14.75
C HIS A 28 3.63 2.49 13.55
N GLN A 29 4.44 3.01 12.64
CA GLN A 29 3.97 3.66 11.43
C GLN A 29 4.32 2.78 10.23
N TYR A 30 3.44 2.76 9.24
CA TYR A 30 3.67 2.16 7.95
C TYR A 30 2.74 2.81 6.93
N ASN A 31 3.13 2.79 5.66
CA ASN A 31 2.35 3.38 4.56
C ASN A 31 1.73 2.31 3.65
N CYS A 32 1.04 2.77 2.60
CA CYS A 32 0.40 1.90 1.60
C CYS A 32 1.33 0.85 1.00
N PHE A 33 2.55 1.23 0.63
CA PHE A 33 3.50 0.32 0.01
C PHE A 33 3.99 -0.75 0.99
N ALA A 34 4.31 -0.37 2.23
CA ALA A 34 4.69 -1.32 3.27
C ALA A 34 3.57 -2.33 3.57
N TYR A 35 2.31 -1.87 3.60
CA TYR A 35 1.15 -2.74 3.75
C TYR A 35 0.99 -3.68 2.55
N ALA A 36 0.97 -3.14 1.33
CA ALA A 36 0.72 -3.92 0.12
C ALA A 36 1.77 -5.00 -0.12
N LEU A 37 3.02 -4.76 0.27
CA LEU A 37 4.14 -5.71 0.13
C LEU A 37 4.28 -6.69 1.31
N ASP A 38 3.36 -6.67 2.28
CA ASP A 38 3.42 -7.48 3.50
C ASP A 38 4.72 -7.27 4.32
N LEU A 39 5.15 -6.01 4.40
CA LEU A 39 6.35 -5.59 5.14
C LEU A 39 6.03 -4.80 6.43
N HIS A 40 4.76 -4.48 6.65
CA HIS A 40 4.32 -3.62 7.76
C HIS A 40 4.57 -4.23 9.15
N ASP A 41 4.66 -5.56 9.27
CA ASP A 41 4.93 -6.23 10.54
C ASP A 41 6.42 -6.30 10.92
N ASP A 42 7.33 -6.01 9.97
CA ASP A 42 8.77 -6.09 10.22
C ASP A 42 9.30 -4.74 10.77
N ILE A 43 9.74 -4.77 12.03
CA ILE A 43 10.18 -3.58 12.78
C ILE A 43 11.54 -3.02 12.27
N GLU A 44 12.32 -3.81 11.52
CA GLU A 44 13.57 -3.40 10.89
C GLU A 44 13.56 -3.90 9.43
N PRO A 45 13.85 -3.06 8.41
CA PRO A 45 14.81 -1.95 8.41
C PRO A 45 14.25 -0.52 8.35
N PHE A 46 12.96 -0.31 8.56
CA PHE A 46 12.37 1.00 8.31
C PHE A 46 12.76 2.02 9.39
N LYS A 47 13.56 3.03 9.03
CA LYS A 47 13.91 4.12 9.95
C LYS A 47 12.66 4.91 10.41
N ASP A 48 11.64 4.95 9.56
CA ASP A 48 10.36 5.66 9.75
C ASP A 48 9.11 4.78 9.53
N GLY A 49 9.30 3.48 9.24
CA GLY A 49 8.20 2.55 8.89
C GLY A 49 7.79 2.53 7.42
N PHE A 50 8.35 3.37 6.55
CA PHE A 50 7.82 3.61 5.22
C PHE A 50 8.60 2.91 4.10
N VAL A 51 7.86 2.40 3.11
CA VAL A 51 8.41 1.99 1.82
C VAL A 51 8.13 3.09 0.80
N TYR A 52 9.13 3.49 0.03
CA TYR A 52 9.01 4.56 -0.94
C TYR A 52 8.86 4.05 -2.37
N SER A 53 8.25 4.87 -3.23
CA SER A 53 7.91 4.48 -4.60
C SER A 53 9.14 4.07 -5.44
N SER A 54 10.32 4.62 -5.16
CA SER A 54 11.59 4.25 -5.79
C SER A 54 11.94 2.79 -5.58
N PHE A 55 11.75 2.28 -4.36
CA PHE A 55 11.99 0.88 -4.05
C PHE A 55 10.97 -0.03 -4.74
N VAL A 56 9.69 0.35 -4.75
CA VAL A 56 8.66 -0.42 -5.45
C VAL A 56 8.94 -0.48 -6.95
N LYS A 57 9.33 0.64 -7.57
CA LYS A 57 9.75 0.69 -8.98
C LYS A 57 10.94 -0.23 -9.24
N TYR A 58 11.92 -0.27 -8.33
CA TYR A 58 13.04 -1.20 -8.44
C TYR A 58 12.60 -2.67 -8.41
N LEU A 59 11.64 -3.05 -7.56
CA LEU A 59 11.09 -4.41 -7.54
C LEU A 59 10.41 -4.77 -8.87
N LEU A 60 9.69 -3.82 -9.48
CA LEU A 60 9.08 -3.96 -10.80
C LEU A 60 10.16 -4.20 -11.87
N ASP A 61 11.21 -3.38 -11.90
CA ASP A 61 12.30 -3.48 -12.86
C ASP A 61 13.07 -4.81 -12.74
N LYS A 62 13.13 -5.39 -11.54
CA LYS A 62 13.74 -6.70 -11.27
C LYS A 62 12.80 -7.89 -11.50
N ASN A 63 11.55 -7.65 -11.86
CA ASN A 63 10.51 -8.68 -11.98
C ASN A 63 10.33 -9.49 -10.68
N GLU A 64 10.55 -8.87 -9.51
CA GLU A 64 10.24 -9.49 -8.21
C GLU A 64 8.75 -9.40 -7.88
N LEU A 65 8.02 -8.56 -8.61
CA LEU A 65 6.57 -8.51 -8.67
C LEU A 65 6.14 -8.92 -10.08
N GLU A 66 5.26 -9.91 -10.19
CA GLU A 66 4.76 -10.41 -11.46
C GLU A 66 3.55 -9.58 -11.91
N LYS A 67 3.60 -8.98 -13.10
CA LYS A 67 2.47 -8.22 -13.64
C LYS A 67 1.32 -9.15 -14.03
N ILE A 68 0.12 -8.83 -13.55
CA ILE A 68 -1.08 -9.62 -13.82
C ILE A 68 -1.81 -9.03 -15.03
N SER A 69 -2.11 -9.89 -16.01
CA SER A 69 -2.91 -9.55 -17.20
C SER A 69 -4.31 -10.17 -17.18
N GLU A 70 -4.56 -11.11 -16.26
CA GLU A 70 -5.84 -11.75 -15.99
C GLU A 70 -6.59 -11.06 -14.84
N MET A 71 -7.70 -11.66 -14.38
CA MET A 71 -8.42 -11.13 -13.22
C MET A 71 -7.56 -11.25 -11.95
N PRO A 72 -7.39 -10.17 -11.16
CA PRO A 72 -6.62 -10.22 -9.93
C PRO A 72 -7.32 -11.11 -8.89
N GLN A 73 -6.51 -11.79 -8.09
CA GLN A 73 -6.96 -12.66 -7.02
C GLN A 73 -6.78 -11.98 -5.66
N LYS A 74 -7.47 -12.51 -4.66
CA LYS A 74 -7.28 -12.08 -3.28
C LYS A 74 -5.81 -12.18 -2.88
N GLY A 75 -5.27 -11.08 -2.35
CA GLY A 75 -3.87 -10.96 -1.93
C GLY A 75 -2.95 -10.35 -2.99
N ASP A 76 -3.37 -10.28 -4.25
CA ASP A 76 -2.63 -9.55 -5.28
C ASP A 76 -2.60 -8.05 -4.95
N ILE A 77 -1.57 -7.37 -5.40
CA ILE A 77 -1.35 -5.94 -5.19
C ILE A 77 -2.02 -5.16 -6.31
N VAL A 78 -2.65 -4.05 -5.95
CA VAL A 78 -3.01 -2.98 -6.89
C VAL A 78 -2.07 -1.80 -6.72
N LEU A 79 -1.58 -1.24 -7.83
CA LEU A 79 -0.76 -0.03 -7.88
C LEU A 79 -1.49 1.06 -8.66
N TYR A 80 -1.55 2.27 -8.08
CA TYR A 80 -2.18 3.44 -8.68
C TYR A 80 -1.12 4.41 -9.18
N TRP A 81 -1.26 4.84 -10.42
CA TRP A 81 -0.30 5.69 -11.11
C TRP A 81 -0.95 6.96 -11.61
N ASN A 82 -0.27 8.08 -11.39
CA ASN A 82 -0.57 9.35 -12.04
C ASN A 82 0.57 9.68 -13.01
N GLY A 83 0.36 9.39 -14.29
CA GLY A 83 1.43 9.40 -15.28
C GLY A 83 2.50 8.34 -14.96
N ASN A 84 3.74 8.80 -14.73
CA ASN A 84 4.88 7.94 -14.37
C ASN A 84 5.12 7.84 -12.85
N ASP A 85 4.31 8.56 -12.06
CA ASP A 85 4.44 8.57 -10.61
C ASP A 85 3.57 7.47 -10.01
N LEU A 86 4.19 6.60 -9.24
CA LEU A 86 3.47 5.62 -8.42
C LEU A 86 2.98 6.33 -7.16
N LYS A 87 1.66 6.45 -6.99
CA LYS A 87 1.05 7.27 -5.93
C LYS A 87 0.52 6.45 -4.77
N HIS A 88 -0.02 5.27 -5.03
CA HIS A 88 -0.69 4.48 -4.00
C HIS A 88 -0.64 2.98 -4.28
N ALA A 89 -0.89 2.19 -3.24
CA ALA A 89 -0.96 0.74 -3.33
C ALA A 89 -1.99 0.17 -2.35
N GLY A 90 -2.55 -0.99 -2.71
CA GLY A 90 -3.46 -1.75 -1.85
C GLY A 90 -3.39 -3.24 -2.17
N LYS A 91 -4.14 -4.04 -1.42
CA LYS A 91 -4.31 -5.48 -1.65
C LYS A 91 -5.73 -5.76 -2.10
N VAL A 92 -5.87 -6.57 -3.14
CA VAL A 92 -7.17 -7.04 -3.64
C VAL A 92 -7.75 -8.02 -2.63
N ILE A 93 -9.03 -7.84 -2.31
CA ILE A 93 -9.79 -8.73 -1.42
C ILE A 93 -10.79 -9.57 -2.20
N ASP A 94 -11.53 -8.92 -3.11
CA ASP A 94 -12.51 -9.56 -3.98
C ASP A 94 -12.88 -8.61 -5.13
N GLY A 95 -12.68 -9.03 -6.38
CA GLY A 95 -12.95 -8.20 -7.56
C GLY A 95 -12.35 -6.79 -7.46
N ASP A 96 -13.23 -5.78 -7.47
CA ASP A 96 -12.87 -4.36 -7.36
C ASP A 96 -12.79 -3.85 -5.90
N ILE A 97 -12.81 -4.73 -4.90
CA ILE A 97 -12.68 -4.35 -3.50
C ILE A 97 -11.23 -4.55 -3.06
N VAL A 98 -10.67 -3.50 -2.47
CA VAL A 98 -9.27 -3.45 -2.04
C VAL A 98 -9.18 -2.97 -0.59
N ILE A 99 -8.13 -3.42 0.10
CA ILE A 99 -7.70 -2.84 1.36
C ILE A 99 -6.43 -2.04 1.12
N SER A 100 -6.38 -0.79 1.58
CA SER A 100 -5.18 0.02 1.48
C SER A 100 -4.96 0.90 2.71
N LYS A 101 -3.68 1.16 3.00
CA LYS A 101 -3.24 2.02 4.11
C LYS A 101 -3.10 3.45 3.64
N TRP A 102 -3.80 4.39 4.25
CA TRP A 102 -3.78 5.78 3.79
C TRP A 102 -2.72 6.59 4.53
N SER A 103 -1.49 6.60 4.00
CA SER A 103 -0.29 7.17 4.63
C SER A 103 -0.11 6.66 6.07
N GLY A 104 0.21 7.51 7.04
CA GLY A 104 0.22 7.17 8.48
C GLY A 104 -1.18 6.95 9.10
N GLY A 105 -2.25 7.14 8.32
CA GLY A 105 -3.66 7.07 8.75
C GLY A 105 -4.23 5.65 8.88
N PRO A 106 -5.54 5.45 8.68
CA PRO A 106 -6.21 4.17 8.89
C PRO A 106 -5.89 3.14 7.78
N LEU A 107 -6.22 1.87 8.06
CA LEU A 107 -6.37 0.84 7.06
C LEU A 107 -7.85 0.74 6.65
N LEU A 108 -8.14 0.90 5.36
CA LEU A 108 -9.50 1.03 4.85
C LEU A 108 -9.78 -0.03 3.78
N GLU A 109 -10.97 -0.62 3.83
CA GLU A 109 -11.57 -1.45 2.79
C GLU A 109 -12.49 -0.55 1.95
N HIS A 110 -12.28 -0.53 0.63
CA HIS A 110 -13.01 0.34 -0.28
C HIS A 110 -13.04 -0.22 -1.71
N SER A 111 -13.93 0.32 -2.53
CA SER A 111 -13.93 0.07 -3.97
C SER A 111 -12.67 0.66 -4.61
N LEU A 112 -12.19 0.03 -5.69
CA LEU A 112 -10.99 0.37 -6.46
C LEU A 112 -10.92 1.88 -6.78
N LEU A 113 -12.06 2.49 -7.13
CA LEU A 113 -12.13 3.89 -7.52
C LEU A 113 -12.46 4.86 -6.38
N HIS A 114 -12.69 4.36 -5.16
CA HIS A 114 -12.87 5.18 -3.96
C HIS A 114 -11.52 5.61 -3.36
N VAL A 115 -10.75 6.31 -4.19
CA VAL A 115 -9.46 6.90 -3.84
C VAL A 115 -9.41 8.36 -4.32
N PRO A 116 -8.53 9.20 -3.75
CA PRO A 116 -8.33 10.57 -4.24
C PRO A 116 -7.97 10.61 -5.72
N VAL A 117 -8.53 11.58 -6.45
CA VAL A 117 -8.28 11.75 -7.90
C VAL A 117 -6.81 11.98 -8.22
N GLU A 118 -6.03 12.54 -7.28
CA GLU A 118 -4.59 12.75 -7.45
C GLU A 118 -3.77 11.46 -7.61
N TYR A 119 -4.34 10.30 -7.27
CA TYR A 119 -3.68 9.00 -7.44
C TYR A 119 -3.67 8.52 -8.90
N GLY A 120 -4.42 9.21 -9.76
CA GLY A 120 -4.46 8.99 -11.20
C GLY A 120 -5.46 7.93 -11.64
N ASP A 121 -5.45 7.66 -12.95
CA ASP A 121 -6.42 6.82 -13.66
C ASP A 121 -5.82 5.49 -14.13
N ARG A 122 -4.48 5.34 -14.09
CA ARG A 122 -3.81 4.10 -14.46
C ARG A 122 -3.67 3.19 -13.25
N ILE A 123 -4.33 2.04 -13.34
CA ILE A 123 -4.35 1.00 -12.31
C ILE A 123 -3.68 -0.25 -12.89
N GLU A 124 -2.76 -0.84 -12.14
CA GLU A 124 -2.05 -2.05 -12.53
C GLU A 124 -2.03 -3.06 -11.38
N TYR A 125 -2.10 -4.35 -11.70
CA TYR A 125 -2.11 -5.43 -10.72
C TYR A 125 -0.83 -6.25 -10.78
N TYR A 126 -0.36 -6.67 -9.61
CA TYR A 126 0.88 -7.41 -9.45
C TYR A 126 0.76 -8.51 -8.40
N ARG A 127 1.45 -9.62 -8.61
CA ARG A 127 1.56 -10.71 -7.64
C ARG A 127 2.90 -10.68 -6.95
N ILE A 128 2.89 -10.82 -5.62
CA ILE A 128 4.11 -11.04 -4.85
C ILE A 128 4.58 -12.48 -5.06
N LEU A 129 5.78 -12.64 -5.62
CA LEU A 129 6.36 -13.97 -5.80
C LEU A 129 6.95 -14.54 -4.50
N SER A 130 7.58 -13.67 -3.70
CA SER A 130 8.16 -14.04 -2.41
C SER A 130 8.40 -12.82 -1.52
N VAL A 131 7.68 -12.72 -0.40
CA VAL A 131 7.89 -11.66 0.59
C VAL A 131 9.31 -11.74 1.18
N SER A 132 9.84 -12.94 1.44
CA SER A 132 11.20 -13.09 1.97
C SER A 132 12.27 -12.59 0.99
N LYS A 133 12.04 -12.74 -0.31
CA LYS A 133 12.92 -12.19 -1.35
C LYS A 133 12.86 -10.65 -1.35
N ILE A 134 11.67 -10.06 -1.28
CA ILE A 134 11.50 -8.60 -1.18
C ILE A 134 12.22 -8.06 0.06
N LYS A 135 12.08 -8.71 1.22
CA LYS A 135 12.81 -8.34 2.45
C LYS A 135 14.33 -8.39 2.23
N GLN A 136 14.84 -9.47 1.64
CA GLN A 136 16.27 -9.58 1.33
C GLN A 136 16.74 -8.46 0.38
N THR A 137 15.96 -8.16 -0.65
CA THR A 137 16.25 -7.11 -1.63
C THR A 137 16.26 -5.73 -0.96
N LEU A 138 15.31 -5.47 -0.06
CA LEU A 138 15.28 -4.24 0.73
C LEU A 138 16.50 -4.10 1.64
N GLU A 139 16.90 -5.18 2.33
CA GLU A 139 18.10 -5.20 3.17
C GLU A 139 19.39 -4.91 2.41
N GLN A 140 19.49 -5.45 1.19
CA GLN A 140 20.65 -5.28 0.32
C GLN A 140 20.70 -3.89 -0.33
N HIS A 141 19.55 -3.23 -0.47
CA HIS A 141 19.38 -2.00 -1.21
C HIS A 141 18.64 -0.91 -0.43
N LYS A 142 18.97 -0.74 0.86
CA LYS A 142 18.32 0.27 1.74
C LYS A 142 18.44 1.69 1.20
N GLU A 143 19.48 1.96 0.42
CA GLU A 143 19.71 3.24 -0.26
C GLU A 143 18.64 3.58 -1.31
N LEU A 144 17.92 2.58 -1.84
CA LEU A 144 16.84 2.79 -2.81
C LEU A 144 15.51 3.16 -2.13
N ASN A 145 15.38 2.91 -0.82
CA ASN A 145 14.18 3.24 -0.06
C ASN A 145 14.31 4.64 0.57
N GLN A 146 14.14 5.68 -0.24
CA GLN A 146 14.26 7.08 0.17
C GLN A 146 13.04 7.90 -0.29
N PRO A 147 12.66 8.96 0.44
CA PRO A 147 11.57 9.88 0.07
C PRO A 147 11.69 10.51 -1.31
#